data_AF-A0A3R7V3J7-F1
#
_entry.id   AF-A0A3R7V3J7-F1
#
_cell.length_a   1.000
_cell.length_b   1.000
_cell.length_c   1.000
_cell.angle_alpha   90.00
_cell.angle_beta   90.00
_cell.angle_gamma   90.00
#
_symmetry.space_group_name_H-M   'P 1'
#
loop_
_entity.id
_entity.type
_entity.pdbx_description
1 polymer ?
#
loop_
_entity_poly.entity_id
_entity_poly.type
_entity_poly.pdbx_seq_one_letter_code
_entity_poly.pdbx_strand_id
1 'polypeptide(L)'
;MKDYFKNLNTITQNIKRKIYKKKDTRLIIIMENWEEIVGKDYYKKSNPLKITRDQELKVEVSNDILLDFSYSNQMYINKIDNILGYEDSIKKIFVVQKYF
;
A
#
# COMPACT_ATOMS: atom_id res chain seq x y z
N MET A 1 -22.18 22.76 -16.35
CA MET A 1 -21.96 21.39 -15.81
C MET A 1 -20.50 20.93 -15.87
N LYS A 2 -19.63 21.47 -16.76
CA LYS A 2 -18.19 21.13 -16.82
C LYS A 2 -17.34 21.61 -15.62
N ASP A 3 -17.70 22.73 -14.99
CA ASP A 3 -16.85 23.34 -13.96
C ASP A 3 -16.94 22.67 -12.58
N TYR A 4 -18.07 22.03 -12.28
CA TYR A 4 -18.25 21.28 -11.03
C TYR A 4 -17.31 20.08 -10.93
N PHE A 5 -17.10 19.34 -12.03
CA PHE A 5 -16.19 18.20 -12.06
C PHE A 5 -14.72 18.60 -11.93
N LYS A 6 -14.31 19.72 -12.55
CA LYS A 6 -12.96 20.28 -12.37
C LYS A 6 -12.71 20.67 -10.91
N ASN A 7 -13.69 21.31 -10.28
CA ASN A 7 -13.60 21.70 -8.86
C ASN A 7 -13.58 20.50 -7.92
N LEU A 8 -14.39 19.47 -8.19
CA LEU A 8 -14.36 18.20 -7.46
C LEU A 8 -12.98 17.53 -7.54
N ASN A 9 -12.42 17.37 -8.74
CA ASN A 9 -11.09 16.80 -8.93
C ASN A 9 -10.00 17.59 -8.20
N THR A 10 -10.10 18.91 -8.20
CA THR A 10 -9.14 19.80 -7.52
C THR A 10 -9.25 19.68 -6.00
N ILE A 11 -10.48 19.60 -5.47
CA ILE A 11 -10.73 19.37 -4.04
C ILE A 11 -10.20 18.00 -3.63
N THR A 12 -10.50 16.95 -4.38
CA THR A 12 -10.01 15.60 -4.12
C THR A 12 -8.49 15.54 -4.18
N GLN A 13 -7.85 16.18 -5.17
CA GLN A 13 -6.40 16.28 -5.25
C GLN A 13 -5.78 17.06 -4.08
N ASN A 14 -6.41 18.13 -3.62
CA ASN A 14 -5.91 18.92 -2.49
C ASN A 14 -6.07 18.18 -1.15
N ILE A 15 -7.16 17.43 -0.97
CA ILE A 15 -7.37 16.55 0.19
C ILE A 15 -6.33 15.43 0.16
N LYS A 16 -6.20 14.76 -0.98
CA LYS A 16 -5.15 13.76 -1.25
C LYS A 16 -3.77 14.32 -0.91
N ARG A 17 -3.37 15.45 -1.48
CA ARG A 17 -2.08 16.12 -1.19
C ARG A 17 -1.89 16.47 0.29
N LYS A 18 -2.92 16.88 1.02
CA LYS A 18 -2.83 17.16 2.47
C LYS A 18 -2.65 15.88 3.29
N ILE A 19 -3.31 14.80 2.91
CA ILE A 19 -3.13 13.47 3.53
C ILE A 19 -1.73 12.92 3.19
N TYR A 20 -1.28 13.14 1.96
CA TYR A 20 -0.01 12.68 1.42
C TYR A 20 1.21 13.45 1.94
N LYS A 21 1.10 14.77 2.18
CA LYS A 21 2.19 15.58 2.77
C LYS A 21 2.65 15.11 4.15
N LYS A 22 1.84 14.32 4.85
CA LYS A 22 2.18 13.74 6.16
C LYS A 22 2.60 12.26 6.09
N LYS A 23 2.45 11.60 4.94
CA LYS A 23 2.72 10.17 4.78
C LYS A 23 3.95 9.95 3.93
N ASP A 24 4.67 8.87 4.23
CA ASP A 24 5.82 8.41 3.45
C ASP A 24 5.43 8.23 1.98
N THR A 25 6.13 8.92 1.06
CA THR A 25 5.83 8.86 -0.38
C THR A 25 5.88 7.43 -0.93
N ARG A 26 6.75 6.58 -0.37
CA ARG A 26 6.83 5.17 -0.74
C ARG A 26 5.53 4.45 -0.41
N LEU A 27 4.96 4.70 0.77
CA LEU A 27 3.69 4.10 1.18
C LEU A 27 2.56 4.49 0.23
N ILE A 28 2.54 5.73 -0.25
CA ILE A 28 1.52 6.21 -1.17
C ILE A 28 1.58 5.42 -2.48
N ILE A 29 2.77 5.31 -3.05
CA ILE A 29 2.99 4.56 -4.29
C ILE A 29 2.64 3.08 -4.10
N ILE A 30 3.03 2.47 -2.98
CA ILE A 30 2.68 1.08 -2.66
C ILE A 30 1.16 0.91 -2.56
N MET A 31 0.45 1.83 -1.91
CA MET A 31 -1.01 1.76 -1.78
C MET A 31 -1.72 1.93 -3.13
N GLU A 32 -1.22 2.82 -4.00
CA GLU A 32 -1.79 3.04 -5.33
C GLU A 32 -1.60 1.83 -6.26
N ASN A 33 -0.52 1.07 -6.09
CA ASN A 33 -0.20 -0.12 -6.89
C ASN A 33 -0.45 -1.43 -6.13
N TRP A 34 -1.20 -1.41 -5.02
CA TRP A 34 -1.32 -2.56 -4.13
C TRP A 34 -1.91 -3.79 -4.82
N GLU A 35 -2.94 -3.60 -5.65
CA GLU A 35 -3.56 -4.70 -6.40
C GLU A 35 -2.58 -5.40 -7.35
N GLU A 36 -1.67 -4.65 -7.99
CA GLU A 36 -0.63 -5.21 -8.86
C GLU A 36 0.42 -6.01 -8.06
N ILE A 37 0.74 -5.52 -6.86
CA ILE A 37 1.68 -6.17 -5.94
C ILE A 37 1.12 -7.53 -5.49
N VAL A 38 -0.06 -7.54 -4.87
CA VAL A 38 -0.57 -8.74 -4.20
C VAL A 38 -1.52 -9.59 -5.04
N GLY A 39 -2.03 -9.05 -6.15
CA GLY A 39 -3.06 -9.68 -6.96
C GLY A 39 -4.47 -9.45 -6.43
N LYS A 40 -5.46 -9.62 -7.31
CA LYS A 40 -6.87 -9.28 -7.07
C LYS A 40 -7.49 -9.96 -5.84
N ASP A 41 -7.14 -11.23 -5.60
CA ASP A 41 -7.72 -12.03 -4.51
C ASP A 41 -7.24 -11.55 -3.14
N TYR A 42 -5.97 -11.15 -3.04
CA TYR A 42 -5.40 -10.66 -1.79
C TYR A 42 -5.59 -9.17 -1.60
N TYR A 43 -5.76 -8.39 -2.67
CA TYR A 43 -6.07 -6.96 -2.59
C TYR A 43 -7.31 -6.68 -1.74
N LYS A 44 -8.36 -7.47 -1.91
CA LYS A 44 -9.61 -7.31 -1.13
C LYS A 44 -9.50 -7.72 0.33
N LYS A 45 -8.44 -8.47 0.67
CA LYS A 45 -8.23 -9.09 1.98
C LYS A 45 -6.99 -8.55 2.68
N SER A 46 -6.31 -7.57 2.11
CA SER A 46 -5.10 -6.99 2.66
C SER A 46 -5.03 -5.49 2.44
N ASN A 47 -4.37 -4.78 3.34
CA ASN A 47 -4.24 -3.34 3.26
C ASN A 47 -2.90 -2.87 3.84
N PRO A 48 -2.07 -2.13 3.08
CA PRO A 48 -0.87 -1.50 3.62
C PRO A 48 -1.24 -0.43 4.64
N LEU A 49 -0.63 -0.46 5.81
CA LEU A 49 -0.93 0.48 6.90
C LEU A 49 0.10 1.60 7.00
N LYS A 50 1.39 1.23 7.07
CA LYS A 50 2.50 2.15 7.24
C LYS A 50 3.83 1.50 6.91
N ILE A 51 4.83 2.33 6.62
CA ILE A 51 6.24 1.93 6.65
C ILE A 51 6.82 2.39 7.98
N THR A 52 7.51 1.51 8.69
CA THR A 52 8.18 1.82 9.96
C THR A 52 9.49 2.57 9.71
N ARG A 53 10.10 3.09 10.78
CA ARG A 53 11.44 3.70 10.71
C ARG A 53 12.51 2.68 10.27
N ASP A 54 12.29 1.41 10.59
CA ASP A 54 13.17 0.29 10.23
C ASP A 54 12.95 -0.23 8.81
N GLN A 55 12.20 0.50 7.98
CA GLN A 55 11.85 0.15 6.60
C GLN A 55 11.03 -1.15 6.50
N GLU A 56 10.18 -1.42 7.49
CA GLU A 56 9.24 -2.55 7.44
C GLU A 56 7.86 -2.05 6.98
N LEU A 57 7.28 -2.74 6.00
CA LEU A 57 5.91 -2.47 5.56
C LEU A 57 4.94 -3.24 6.46
N LYS A 58 4.14 -2.53 7.25
CA LYS A 58 3.07 -3.14 8.02
C LYS A 58 1.84 -3.32 7.14
N VAL A 59 1.34 -4.56 7.02
CA VAL A 59 0.18 -4.91 6.20
C VAL A 59 -0.86 -5.58 7.08
N GLU A 60 -2.08 -5.07 7.08
CA GLU A 60 -3.24 -5.75 7.65
C GLU A 60 -3.74 -6.81 6.68
N VAL A 61 -4.03 -8.02 7.15
CA VAL A 61 -4.60 -9.08 6.33
C VAL A 61 -5.75 -9.80 7.06
N SER A 62 -6.70 -10.30 6.27
CA SER A 62 -7.74 -11.21 6.78
C SER A 62 -7.12 -12.53 7.26
N ASN A 63 -7.72 -13.11 8.30
CA ASN A 63 -7.19 -14.31 8.95
C ASN A 63 -7.08 -15.51 7.99
N ASP A 64 -8.00 -15.64 7.04
CA ASP A 64 -8.07 -16.74 6.08
C ASP A 64 -6.91 -16.77 5.07
N ILE A 65 -6.18 -15.66 4.92
CA ILE A 65 -5.02 -15.59 4.02
C ILE A 65 -3.70 -15.33 4.74
N LEU A 66 -3.70 -15.27 6.08
CA LEU A 66 -2.56 -14.82 6.88
C LEU A 66 -1.27 -15.62 6.59
N LEU A 67 -1.39 -16.94 6.53
CA LEU A 67 -0.26 -17.85 6.31
C LEU A 67 0.26 -17.72 4.87
N ASP A 68 -0.61 -17.89 3.87
CA ASP A 68 -0.23 -17.83 2.45
C ASP A 68 0.38 -16.47 2.07
N PHE A 69 -0.18 -15.40 2.63
CA PHE A 69 0.35 -14.05 2.43
C PHE A 69 1.76 -13.91 3.01
N SER A 70 2.00 -14.46 4.21
CA SER A 70 3.30 -14.42 4.87
C SER A 70 4.38 -15.21 4.11
N TYR A 71 4.01 -16.34 3.50
CA TYR A 71 4.92 -17.10 2.63
C TYR A 71 5.28 -16.36 1.34
N SER A 72 4.40 -15.49 0.86
CA SER A 72 4.58 -14.73 -0.39
C SER A 72 5.34 -13.41 -0.19
N ASN A 73 5.79 -13.10 1.03
CA ASN A 73 6.39 -11.81 1.38
C ASN A 73 7.56 -11.40 0.47
N GLN A 74 8.49 -12.31 0.16
CA GLN A 74 9.64 -11.96 -0.68
C GLN A 74 9.23 -11.56 -2.10
N MET A 75 8.24 -12.25 -2.66
CA MET A 75 7.69 -11.91 -3.98
C MET A 75 7.10 -10.49 -3.98
N TYR A 76 6.37 -10.12 -2.92
CA TYR A 76 5.80 -8.78 -2.80
C TYR A 76 6.87 -7.70 -2.61
N ILE A 77 7.91 -7.97 -1.83
CA ILE A 77 9.05 -7.05 -1.68
C ILE A 77 9.69 -6.79 -3.04
N ASN A 78 9.98 -7.83 -3.82
CA ASN A 78 10.57 -7.67 -5.15
C ASN A 78 9.66 -6.84 -6.09
N LYS A 79 8.34 -7.02 -6.03
CA LYS A 79 7.41 -6.19 -6.81
C LYS A 79 7.39 -4.73 -6.34
N ILE A 80 7.48 -4.50 -5.03
CA ILE A 80 7.56 -3.15 -4.46
C ILE A 80 8.84 -2.45 -4.94
N ASP A 81 9.99 -3.12 -4.90
CA ASP A 81 11.27 -2.57 -5.37
C ASP A 81 11.19 -2.20 -6.86
N ASN A 82 10.59 -3.06 -7.69
CA ASN A 82 10.34 -2.77 -9.10
C ASN A 82 9.46 -1.52 -9.31
N ILE A 83 8.39 -1.36 -8.52
CA ILE A 83 7.48 -0.21 -8.61
C ILE A 83 8.16 1.08 -8.12
N LEU A 84 9.01 0.99 -7.09
CA LEU A 84 9.72 2.14 -6.54
C LEU A 84 10.98 2.51 -7.33
N GLY A 85 11.49 1.59 -8.15
CA GLY A 85 12.62 1.81 -9.05
C GLY A 85 13.99 1.70 -8.38
N TYR A 86 14.06 1.10 -7.20
CA TYR A 86 15.32 0.81 -6.49
C TYR A 86 15.14 -0.38 -5.54
N GLU A 87 16.23 -1.10 -5.30
CA GLU A 87 16.28 -2.27 -4.41
C GLU A 87 16.31 -1.86 -2.92
N ASP A 88 15.99 -2.81 -2.05
CA ASP A 88 16.00 -2.63 -0.58
C ASP A 88 15.09 -1.50 -0.09
N SER A 89 14.00 -1.23 -0.82
CA SER A 89 13.06 -0.17 -0.45
C SER A 89 12.27 -0.50 0.82
N ILE A 90 12.02 -1.80 1.03
CA ILE A 90 11.36 -2.41 2.18
C ILE A 90 12.15 -3.66 2.58
N LYS A 91 12.60 -3.72 3.83
CA LYS A 91 13.36 -4.88 4.36
C LYS A 91 12.48 -6.09 4.64
N LYS A 92 11.25 -5.83 5.09
CA LYS A 92 10.34 -6.88 5.56
C LYS A 92 8.90 -6.42 5.49
N ILE A 93 8.00 -7.35 5.21
CA ILE A 93 6.56 -7.17 5.39
C ILE A 93 6.17 -7.74 6.75
N PHE A 94 5.67 -6.87 7.63
CA PHE A 94 5.12 -7.25 8.93
C PHE A 94 3.60 -7.38 8.82
N VAL A 95 3.14 -8.62 8.79
CA VAL A 95 1.73 -8.93 8.63
C VAL A 95 1.03 -8.85 9.98
N VAL A 96 -0.09 -8.12 10.03
CA VAL A 96 -1.00 -8.10 11.20
C VAL A 96 -2.36 -8.60 10.83
N GLN A 97 -2.94 -9.39 11.73
CA GLN A 97 -4.30 -9.90 11.57
C GLN A 97 -5.31 -8.77 11.76
N LYS A 98 -6.29 -8.71 10.86
CA LYS A 98 -7.49 -7.91 11.05
C LYS A 98 -8.36 -8.55 12.13
N TYR A 99 -8.47 -7.89 13.28
CA TYR A 99 -9.44 -8.28 14.31
C TYR A 99 -10.81 -7.70 13.93
N PHE A 100 -11.79 -8.58 13.77
CA PHE A 100 -13.21 -8.22 13.62
C PHE A 100 -13.88 -8.19 14.99
#